data_AF-A0A383BJA7-F1
#
_entry.id   AF-A0A383BJA7-F1
#
_cell.length_a   1.000
_cell.length_b   1.000
_cell.length_c   1.000
_cell.angle_alpha   90.00
_cell.angle_beta   90.00
_cell.angle_gamma   90.00
#
_symmetry.space_group_name_H-M   'P 1'
#
loop_
_entity.id
_entity.type
_entity.pdbx_description
1 polymer ?
#
loop_
_entity_poly.entity_id
_entity_poly.type
_entity_poly.pdbx_seq_one_letter_code
_entity_poly.pdbx_strand_id
1 'polypeptide(L)'
;RYQSEIFVIDHSTTTEEAPSHSGGNYGKGGDFLYRWGNPQNYDRGTESDRILSDQHSINWIPNGYPGEGNFILFNNYHSGSGPWGESAVLEFIPPVDSEGNYTIQDDEPYGPETYIWSYEENIFTAMQGGSFRQPNGNTLITDCDSAHILEVTENGEIVWEYTESGANTVIARAQKYALDYFDNIDNNLLGDINGDDILNILDIVALVNLVLAAEYDPMGDMNDDETLNVLDIVTLANLVLRS
;
A
#
# COMPACT_ATOMS: atom_id res chain seq x y z
N ARG A 1 -17.05 10.15 -4.11
CA ARG A 1 -17.22 9.58 -5.46
C ARG A 1 -17.47 10.67 -6.51
N TYR A 2 -18.53 11.48 -6.40
CA TYR A 2 -18.88 12.48 -7.44
C TYR A 2 -17.97 13.71 -7.60
N GLN A 3 -16.93 13.88 -6.77
CA GLN A 3 -16.08 15.08 -6.86
C GLN A 3 -14.92 14.90 -7.86
N SER A 4 -14.58 13.65 -8.22
CA SER A 4 -13.48 13.40 -9.17
C SER A 4 -12.14 14.00 -8.72
N GLU A 5 -11.87 14.01 -7.42
CA GLU A 5 -10.59 14.45 -6.85
C GLU A 5 -10.21 13.60 -5.62
N ILE A 6 -8.94 13.53 -5.30
CA ILE A 6 -8.42 12.96 -4.06
C ILE A 6 -8.22 14.05 -3.01
N PHE A 7 -8.11 13.66 -1.74
CA PHE A 7 -7.85 14.53 -0.61
C PHE A 7 -6.76 13.93 0.28
N VAL A 8 -5.93 14.78 0.86
CA VAL A 8 -5.11 14.43 2.03
C VAL A 8 -5.63 15.23 3.21
N ILE A 9 -5.81 14.53 4.33
CA ILE A 9 -6.29 15.10 5.59
C ILE A 9 -5.33 14.73 6.72
N ASP A 10 -5.26 15.61 7.72
CA ASP A 10 -4.52 15.34 8.94
C ASP A 10 -5.36 14.42 9.86
N HIS A 11 -4.86 13.21 10.12
CA HIS A 11 -5.51 12.25 11.01
C HIS A 11 -5.18 12.48 12.49
N SER A 12 -4.31 13.42 12.82
CA SER A 12 -4.02 13.80 14.22
C SER A 12 -5.02 14.82 14.77
N THR A 13 -5.82 15.45 13.91
CA THR A 13 -6.84 16.43 14.29
C THR A 13 -7.93 15.79 15.15
N THR A 14 -8.17 16.38 16.33
CA THR A 14 -9.28 16.00 17.21
C THR A 14 -10.63 16.52 16.70
N THR A 15 -11.74 15.97 17.21
CA THR A 15 -13.09 16.47 16.90
C THR A 15 -13.29 17.95 17.25
N GLU A 16 -12.60 18.46 18.27
CA GLU A 16 -12.67 19.87 18.69
C GLU A 16 -11.86 20.80 17.76
N GLU A 17 -10.72 20.32 17.26
CA GLU A 17 -9.86 21.06 16.33
C GLU A 17 -10.42 21.11 14.91
N ALA A 18 -11.12 20.05 14.49
CA ALA A 18 -11.68 19.92 13.15
C ALA A 18 -12.48 21.15 12.67
N PRO A 19 -13.41 21.74 13.45
CA PRO A 19 -14.14 22.95 13.04
C PRO A 19 -13.34 24.26 13.20
N SER A 20 -12.11 24.23 13.72
CA SER A 20 -11.38 25.44 14.16
C SER A 20 -10.37 25.99 13.13
N HIS A 21 -10.13 25.28 12.02
CA HIS A 21 -9.05 25.58 11.05
C HIS A 21 -7.64 25.64 11.67
N SER A 22 -7.47 25.05 12.86
CA SER A 22 -6.25 25.09 13.65
C SER A 22 -6.09 23.79 14.45
N GLY A 23 -4.87 23.46 14.86
CA GLY A 23 -4.57 22.20 15.54
C GLY A 23 -4.22 21.06 14.58
N GLY A 24 -3.98 19.86 15.13
CA GLY A 24 -3.32 18.78 14.42
C GLY A 24 -1.83 19.04 14.17
N ASN A 25 -1.12 18.05 13.64
CA ASN A 25 0.30 18.07 13.32
C ASN A 25 0.65 19.15 12.30
N TYR A 26 -0.28 19.48 11.40
CA TYR A 26 -0.09 20.50 10.36
C TYR A 26 -0.73 21.85 10.71
N GLY A 27 -1.34 21.99 11.88
CA GLY A 27 -1.97 23.24 12.31
C GLY A 27 -3.17 23.65 11.46
N LYS A 28 -3.80 22.71 10.74
CA LYS A 28 -4.90 22.94 9.79
C LYS A 28 -6.27 22.53 10.32
N GLY A 29 -6.34 21.91 11.50
CA GLY A 29 -7.59 21.38 12.01
C GLY A 29 -8.24 20.43 10.98
N GLY A 30 -9.49 20.71 10.59
CA GLY A 30 -10.24 19.89 9.63
C GLY A 30 -10.05 20.28 8.16
N ASP A 31 -9.17 21.23 7.86
CA ASP A 31 -8.91 21.64 6.47
C ASP A 31 -8.15 20.55 5.70
N PHE A 32 -8.41 20.47 4.40
CA PHE A 32 -7.65 19.59 3.51
C PHE A 32 -6.20 20.09 3.39
N LEU A 33 -5.24 19.18 3.58
CA LEU A 33 -3.83 19.45 3.38
C LEU A 33 -3.51 19.53 1.88
N TYR A 34 -4.17 18.69 1.09
CA TYR A 34 -3.95 18.58 -0.34
C TYR A 34 -5.20 18.04 -1.03
N ARG A 35 -5.37 18.39 -2.30
CA ARG A 35 -6.41 17.86 -3.17
C ARG A 35 -5.98 17.90 -4.62
N TRP A 36 -6.35 16.90 -5.41
CA TRP A 36 -5.86 16.77 -6.80
C TRP A 36 -6.85 16.02 -7.70
N GLY A 37 -6.90 16.39 -8.98
CA GLY A 37 -7.65 15.69 -10.02
C GLY A 37 -8.86 16.43 -10.60
N ASN A 38 -9.49 17.35 -9.84
CA ASN A 38 -10.56 18.21 -10.35
C ASN A 38 -10.51 19.62 -9.71
N PRO A 39 -9.69 20.53 -10.25
CA PRO A 39 -9.51 21.86 -9.69
C PRO A 39 -10.74 22.78 -9.79
N GLN A 40 -11.73 22.43 -10.63
CA GLN A 40 -12.99 23.15 -10.72
C GLN A 40 -13.78 23.13 -9.39
N ASN A 41 -13.58 22.12 -8.54
CA ASN A 41 -14.29 22.00 -7.27
C ASN A 41 -13.90 23.05 -6.23
N TYR A 42 -12.84 23.81 -6.47
CA TYR A 42 -12.37 24.86 -5.57
C TYR A 42 -11.97 26.13 -6.33
N ASP A 43 -12.62 26.37 -7.47
CA ASP A 43 -12.52 27.59 -8.28
C ASP A 43 -11.10 27.89 -8.81
N ARG A 44 -10.29 26.85 -9.09
CA ARG A 44 -8.91 26.98 -9.60
C ARG A 44 -8.65 26.26 -10.91
N GLY A 45 -9.70 26.04 -11.69
CA GLY A 45 -9.60 25.40 -12.98
C GLY A 45 -10.97 25.22 -13.61
N THR A 46 -10.98 24.55 -14.74
CA THR A 46 -12.14 24.27 -15.57
C THR A 46 -12.24 22.78 -15.86
N GLU A 47 -13.27 22.37 -16.60
CA GLU A 47 -13.42 20.98 -17.03
C GLU A 47 -12.21 20.48 -17.84
N SER A 48 -11.49 21.35 -18.55
CA SER A 48 -10.29 20.93 -19.30
C SER A 48 -9.11 20.58 -18.40
N ASP A 49 -9.15 20.99 -17.13
CA ASP A 49 -8.11 20.72 -16.13
C ASP A 49 -8.44 19.48 -15.28
N ARG A 50 -9.59 18.84 -15.53
CA ARG A 50 -9.99 17.61 -14.83
C ARG A 50 -9.22 16.41 -15.37
N ILE A 51 -8.54 15.70 -14.47
CA ILE A 51 -7.77 14.48 -14.77
C ILE A 51 -8.53 13.23 -14.32
N LEU A 52 -9.18 13.31 -13.15
CA LEU A 52 -9.79 12.14 -12.52
C LEU A 52 -11.28 12.06 -12.82
N SER A 53 -11.80 10.83 -12.79
CA SER A 53 -13.22 10.53 -12.88
C SER A 53 -13.46 9.15 -12.26
N ASP A 54 -14.22 9.13 -11.16
CA ASP A 54 -14.49 7.92 -10.37
C ASP A 54 -13.22 7.19 -9.90
N GLN A 55 -12.22 7.92 -9.40
CA GLN A 55 -10.99 7.32 -8.90
C GLN A 55 -11.21 6.42 -7.67
N HIS A 56 -10.41 5.37 -7.58
CA HIS A 56 -10.33 4.42 -6.48
C HIS A 56 -8.88 4.10 -6.14
N SER A 57 -8.69 3.48 -4.97
CA SER A 57 -7.41 2.92 -4.55
C SER A 57 -6.23 3.92 -4.54
N ILE A 58 -6.49 5.19 -4.24
CA ILE A 58 -5.41 6.13 -3.96
C ILE A 58 -4.58 5.63 -2.77
N ASN A 59 -3.27 5.50 -2.97
CA ASN A 59 -2.32 5.12 -1.94
C ASN A 59 -0.96 5.77 -2.19
N TRP A 60 -0.21 5.94 -1.11
CA TRP A 60 1.20 6.29 -1.19
C TRP A 60 2.00 5.07 -1.66
N ILE A 61 2.97 5.29 -2.54
CA ILE A 61 4.00 4.30 -2.79
C ILE A 61 4.90 4.23 -1.54
N PRO A 62 5.03 3.04 -0.90
CA PRO A 62 5.74 2.92 0.37
C PRO A 62 7.22 3.25 0.30
N ASN A 63 7.81 3.51 1.47
CA ASN A 63 9.25 3.70 1.58
C ASN A 63 10.02 2.44 1.18
N GLY A 64 11.13 2.61 0.46
CA GLY A 64 11.96 1.55 -0.10
C GLY A 64 11.47 1.04 -1.47
N TYR A 65 10.34 1.53 -1.99
CA TYR A 65 9.79 1.09 -3.27
C TYR A 65 10.17 2.09 -4.37
N PRO A 66 10.36 1.67 -5.63
CA PRO A 66 10.49 2.61 -6.74
C PRO A 66 9.28 3.54 -6.80
N GLY A 67 9.50 4.85 -6.76
CA GLY A 67 8.44 5.86 -6.65
C GLY A 67 8.03 6.21 -5.22
N GLU A 68 8.79 5.82 -4.18
CA GLU A 68 8.57 6.21 -2.78
C GLU A 68 8.10 7.66 -2.63
N GLY A 69 7.01 7.85 -1.88
CA GLY A 69 6.41 9.16 -1.64
C GLY A 69 5.53 9.69 -2.76
N ASN A 70 5.47 9.03 -3.92
CA ASN A 70 4.48 9.33 -4.94
C ASN A 70 3.10 8.79 -4.55
N PHE A 71 2.07 9.28 -5.21
CA PHE A 71 0.75 8.70 -5.18
C PHE A 71 0.52 7.81 -6.39
N ILE A 72 -0.15 6.68 -6.18
CA ILE A 72 -0.67 5.83 -7.24
C ILE A 72 -2.16 5.55 -7.00
N LEU A 73 -2.96 5.54 -8.07
CA LEU A 73 -4.40 5.30 -8.00
C LEU A 73 -4.94 4.57 -9.22
N PHE A 74 -6.19 4.14 -9.15
CA PHE A 74 -6.95 3.59 -10.27
C PHE A 74 -8.05 4.57 -10.68
N ASN A 75 -8.04 5.06 -11.91
CA ASN A 75 -9.00 6.02 -12.46
C ASN A 75 -10.00 5.28 -13.37
N ASN A 76 -11.23 5.07 -12.91
CA ASN A 76 -12.18 4.19 -13.62
C ASN A 76 -12.56 4.72 -15.01
N TYR A 77 -12.66 6.04 -15.15
CA TYR A 77 -13.00 6.71 -16.42
C TYR A 77 -11.92 7.74 -16.78
N HIS A 78 -10.71 7.28 -17.08
CA HIS A 78 -9.66 8.15 -17.60
C HIS A 78 -10.06 8.80 -18.93
N SER A 79 -10.72 8.01 -19.77
CA SER A 79 -11.28 8.44 -21.04
C SER A 79 -12.68 7.83 -21.24
N GLY A 80 -13.50 8.44 -22.11
CA GLY A 80 -14.83 7.94 -22.43
C GLY A 80 -15.82 7.97 -21.26
N SER A 81 -16.91 7.19 -21.38
CA SER A 81 -17.91 7.03 -20.31
C SER A 81 -18.80 5.80 -20.53
N GLY A 82 -19.40 5.31 -19.44
CA GLY A 82 -20.31 4.16 -19.48
C GLY A 82 -19.61 2.90 -19.99
N PRO A 83 -20.26 2.06 -20.82
CA PRO A 83 -19.66 0.81 -21.30
C PRO A 83 -18.51 1.00 -22.29
N TRP A 84 -18.22 2.25 -22.70
CA TRP A 84 -17.13 2.63 -23.60
C TRP A 84 -16.07 3.46 -22.87
N GLY A 85 -16.07 3.43 -21.54
CA GLY A 85 -15.02 4.06 -20.76
C GLY A 85 -13.70 3.31 -20.89
N GLU A 86 -12.62 4.01 -20.58
CA GLU A 86 -11.29 3.45 -20.45
C GLU A 86 -10.77 3.78 -19.06
N SER A 87 -10.25 2.76 -18.37
CA SER A 87 -9.63 2.94 -17.08
C SER A 87 -8.13 3.18 -17.24
N ALA A 88 -7.52 3.85 -16.25
CA ALA A 88 -6.08 4.01 -16.19
C ALA A 88 -5.59 3.84 -14.76
N VAL A 89 -4.42 3.24 -14.57
CA VAL A 89 -3.63 3.45 -13.36
C VAL A 89 -2.76 4.67 -13.56
N LEU A 90 -2.74 5.58 -12.59
CA LEU A 90 -1.96 6.82 -12.67
C LEU A 90 -1.03 6.93 -11.46
N GLU A 91 0.23 7.29 -11.72
CA GLU A 91 1.20 7.67 -10.68
C GLU A 91 1.59 9.15 -10.83
N PHE A 92 1.62 9.89 -9.72
CA PHE A 92 2.00 11.31 -9.73
C PHE A 92 2.77 11.70 -8.47
N ILE A 93 3.60 12.74 -8.59
CA ILE A 93 4.41 13.27 -7.49
C ILE A 93 3.64 14.43 -6.82
N PRO A 94 3.20 14.30 -5.56
CA PRO A 94 2.56 15.43 -4.87
C PRO A 94 3.58 16.55 -4.56
N PRO A 95 3.15 17.82 -4.47
CA PRO A 95 4.01 18.96 -4.16
C PRO A 95 4.29 19.07 -2.64
N VAL A 96 4.72 17.96 -2.04
CA VAL A 96 4.99 17.84 -0.60
C VAL A 96 6.46 18.18 -0.30
N ASP A 97 6.69 19.03 0.70
CA ASP A 97 8.03 19.37 1.17
C ASP A 97 8.56 18.36 2.20
N SER A 98 9.80 18.56 2.65
CA SER A 98 10.44 17.70 3.65
C SER A 98 9.80 17.74 5.04
N GLU A 99 8.92 18.72 5.29
CA GLU A 99 8.16 18.88 6.53
C GLU A 99 6.73 18.32 6.40
N GLY A 100 6.38 17.76 5.23
CA GLY A 100 5.05 17.20 4.94
C GLY A 100 4.01 18.22 4.51
N ASN A 101 4.39 19.48 4.25
CA ASN A 101 3.45 20.51 3.79
C ASN A 101 3.29 20.45 2.28
N TYR A 102 2.05 20.62 1.81
CA TYR A 102 1.74 20.67 0.38
C TYR A 102 1.65 22.12 -0.07
N THR A 103 2.45 22.47 -1.08
CA THR A 103 2.49 23.85 -1.59
C THR A 103 1.41 24.10 -2.63
N ILE A 104 0.72 25.23 -2.51
CA ILE A 104 -0.18 25.79 -3.51
C ILE A 104 0.09 27.28 -3.67
N GLN A 105 0.08 27.79 -4.90
CA GLN A 105 0.19 29.23 -5.16
C GLN A 105 -1.18 29.87 -5.13
N ASP A 106 -1.29 31.14 -4.74
CA ASP A 106 -2.58 31.79 -4.41
C ASP A 106 -3.66 31.67 -5.50
N ASP A 107 -3.29 31.62 -6.78
CA ASP A 107 -4.23 31.57 -7.92
C ASP A 107 -4.13 30.29 -8.77
N GLU A 108 -3.27 29.34 -8.41
CA GLU A 108 -3.07 28.09 -9.17
C GLU A 108 -3.72 26.91 -8.44
N PRO A 109 -4.16 25.86 -9.17
CA PRO A 109 -4.55 24.62 -8.54
C PRO A 109 -3.36 23.97 -7.83
N TYR A 110 -3.64 23.02 -6.94
CA TYR A 110 -2.60 22.13 -6.45
C TYR A 110 -2.00 21.36 -7.64
N GLY A 111 -0.68 21.44 -7.79
CA GLY A 111 0.04 20.59 -8.72
C GLY A 111 0.07 19.13 -8.26
N PRO A 112 0.61 18.20 -9.08
CA PRO A 112 1.21 18.46 -10.37
C PRO A 112 0.14 18.69 -11.46
N GLU A 113 0.52 19.35 -12.56
CA GLU A 113 -0.36 19.55 -13.72
C GLU A 113 -0.76 18.23 -14.41
N THR A 114 0.05 17.18 -14.24
CA THR A 114 -0.18 15.86 -14.83
C THR A 114 0.48 14.76 -13.99
N TYR A 115 0.23 13.51 -14.37
CA TYR A 115 0.87 12.31 -13.84
C TYR A 115 2.19 12.00 -14.57
N ILE A 116 3.06 11.21 -13.94
CA ILE A 116 4.39 10.85 -14.45
C ILE A 116 4.43 9.46 -15.10
N TRP A 117 3.44 8.63 -14.82
CA TRP A 117 3.30 7.29 -15.39
C TRP A 117 1.83 6.90 -15.47
N SER A 118 1.46 6.16 -16.52
CA SER A 118 0.15 5.53 -16.66
C SER A 118 0.23 4.12 -17.21
N TYR A 119 -0.79 3.32 -16.88
CA TYR A 119 -1.08 2.06 -17.55
C TYR A 119 -2.56 2.01 -17.90
N GLU A 120 -2.85 1.81 -19.19
CA GLU A 120 -4.19 1.96 -19.79
C GLU A 120 -4.62 0.71 -20.58
N GLU A 121 -3.76 -0.30 -20.67
CA GLU A 121 -3.98 -1.48 -21.51
C GLU A 121 -4.69 -2.59 -20.74
N ASN A 122 -5.58 -3.34 -21.39
CA ASN A 122 -6.20 -4.56 -20.85
C ASN A 122 -6.89 -4.42 -19.48
N ILE A 123 -7.34 -3.21 -19.14
CA ILE A 123 -8.09 -2.93 -17.90
C ILE A 123 -9.32 -2.08 -18.21
N PHE A 124 -10.48 -2.47 -17.66
CA PHE A 124 -11.63 -1.57 -17.58
C PHE A 124 -12.61 -2.04 -16.51
N THR A 125 -12.86 -1.16 -15.54
CA THR A 125 -13.97 -1.34 -14.59
C THR A 125 -14.64 -0.02 -14.27
N ALA A 126 -15.97 -0.05 -14.20
CA ALA A 126 -16.80 1.10 -13.85
C ALA A 126 -16.93 1.31 -12.33
N MET A 127 -16.33 0.42 -11.52
CA MET A 127 -16.39 0.49 -10.07
C MET A 127 -15.14 -0.10 -9.41
N GLN A 128 -14.76 0.45 -8.26
CA GLN A 128 -13.64 -0.09 -7.49
C GLN A 128 -12.36 -0.18 -8.33
N GLY A 129 -11.62 -1.28 -8.22
CA GLY A 129 -10.31 -1.43 -8.81
C GLY A 129 -9.19 -1.05 -7.83
N GLY A 130 -7.99 -1.44 -8.20
CA GLY A 130 -6.82 -1.33 -7.34
C GLY A 130 -5.52 -1.18 -8.12
N SER A 131 -4.57 -0.46 -7.54
CA SER A 131 -3.21 -0.37 -8.04
C SER A 131 -2.25 -0.22 -6.87
N PHE A 132 -1.21 -1.05 -6.83
CA PHE A 132 -0.19 -1.05 -5.77
C PHE A 132 1.18 -1.33 -6.37
N ARG A 133 2.10 -0.37 -6.23
CA ARG A 133 3.52 -0.56 -6.56
C ARG A 133 4.13 -1.64 -5.65
N GLN A 134 4.91 -2.53 -6.23
CA GLN A 134 5.57 -3.66 -5.58
C GLN A 134 7.05 -3.34 -5.30
N PRO A 135 7.72 -4.05 -4.37
CA PRO A 135 9.12 -3.77 -4.01
C PRO A 135 10.09 -3.89 -5.19
N ASN A 136 9.78 -4.76 -6.15
CA ASN A 136 10.58 -4.98 -7.36
C ASN A 136 10.36 -3.90 -8.44
N GLY A 137 9.49 -2.91 -8.21
CA GLY A 137 9.14 -1.85 -9.16
C GLY A 137 7.96 -2.16 -10.07
N ASN A 138 7.43 -3.38 -10.06
CA ASN A 138 6.22 -3.69 -10.81
C ASN A 138 4.98 -3.09 -10.15
N THR A 139 3.87 -3.01 -10.88
CA THR A 139 2.59 -2.55 -10.34
C THR A 139 1.57 -3.67 -10.41
N LEU A 140 1.02 -4.05 -9.26
CA LEU A 140 -0.12 -4.97 -9.16
C LEU A 140 -1.40 -4.16 -9.38
N ILE A 141 -2.22 -4.58 -10.33
CA ILE A 141 -3.45 -3.93 -10.76
C ILE A 141 -4.60 -4.90 -10.56
N THR A 142 -5.73 -4.41 -10.08
CA THR A 142 -6.99 -5.16 -9.98
C THR A 142 -8.03 -4.50 -10.86
N ASP A 143 -8.44 -5.19 -11.91
CA ASP A 143 -9.58 -4.86 -12.73
C ASP A 143 -10.82 -5.58 -12.18
N CYS A 144 -11.72 -4.80 -11.57
CA CYS A 144 -12.72 -5.33 -10.65
C CYS A 144 -13.81 -6.15 -11.33
N ASP A 145 -14.45 -5.58 -12.35
CA ASP A 145 -15.61 -6.19 -13.02
C ASP A 145 -15.24 -7.41 -13.85
N SER A 146 -14.01 -7.48 -14.33
CA SER A 146 -13.48 -8.62 -15.09
C SER A 146 -12.88 -9.71 -14.18
N ALA A 147 -12.80 -9.47 -12.87
CA ALA A 147 -12.14 -10.35 -11.91
C ALA A 147 -10.69 -10.69 -12.33
N HIS A 148 -10.01 -9.73 -12.93
CA HIS A 148 -8.66 -9.86 -13.47
C HIS A 148 -7.68 -9.10 -12.57
N ILE A 149 -6.64 -9.81 -12.14
CA ILE A 149 -5.50 -9.24 -11.42
C ILE A 149 -4.28 -9.42 -12.31
N LEU A 150 -3.50 -8.37 -12.49
CA LEU A 150 -2.30 -8.38 -13.31
C LEU A 150 -1.15 -7.65 -12.60
N GLU A 151 0.07 -8.10 -12.85
CA GLU A 151 1.29 -7.43 -12.43
C GLU A 151 2.05 -7.00 -13.68
N VAL A 152 2.35 -5.71 -13.78
CA VAL A 152 3.01 -5.12 -14.94
C VAL A 152 4.34 -4.51 -14.55
N THR A 153 5.32 -4.58 -15.46
CA THR A 153 6.56 -3.82 -15.32
C THR A 153 6.31 -2.32 -15.51
N GLU A 154 7.30 -1.49 -15.16
CA GLU A 154 7.27 -0.05 -15.44
C GLU A 154 7.07 0.27 -16.93
N ASN A 155 7.47 -0.63 -17.84
CA ASN A 155 7.26 -0.47 -19.28
C ASN A 155 5.90 -0.99 -19.77
N GLY A 156 5.03 -1.45 -18.86
CA GLY A 156 3.69 -1.96 -19.19
C GLY A 156 3.65 -3.44 -19.60
N GLU A 157 4.75 -4.18 -19.48
CA GLU A 157 4.75 -5.62 -19.81
C GLU A 157 4.08 -6.43 -18.69
N ILE A 158 3.07 -7.23 -19.02
CA ILE A 158 2.45 -8.16 -18.06
C ILE A 158 3.43 -9.29 -17.75
N VAL A 159 3.79 -9.44 -16.46
CA VAL A 159 4.70 -10.49 -15.98
C VAL A 159 3.98 -11.57 -15.18
N TRP A 160 2.76 -11.28 -14.72
CA TRP A 160 1.89 -12.23 -14.04
C TRP A 160 0.45 -11.76 -14.20
N GLU A 161 -0.48 -12.70 -14.33
CA GLU A 161 -1.91 -12.42 -14.35
C GLU A 161 -2.71 -13.59 -13.77
N TYR A 162 -3.88 -13.28 -13.25
CA TYR A 162 -4.87 -14.23 -12.78
C TYR A 162 -6.27 -13.67 -13.07
N THR A 163 -7.11 -14.51 -13.68
CA THR A 163 -8.51 -14.18 -13.95
C THR A 163 -9.38 -15.28 -13.38
N GLU A 164 -10.31 -14.91 -12.50
CA GLU A 164 -11.32 -15.85 -12.00
C GLU A 164 -12.47 -15.97 -13.01
N SER A 165 -12.88 -17.20 -13.32
CA SER A 165 -13.82 -17.50 -14.42
C SER A 165 -15.23 -17.89 -13.96
N GLY A 166 -15.52 -17.77 -12.66
CA GLY A 166 -16.83 -18.00 -12.09
C GLY A 166 -17.90 -16.99 -12.50
N ALA A 167 -19.16 -17.43 -12.57
CA ALA A 167 -20.29 -16.54 -12.84
C ALA A 167 -20.46 -15.50 -11.72
N ASN A 168 -20.65 -14.22 -12.09
CA ASN A 168 -20.78 -13.08 -11.18
C ASN A 168 -19.60 -12.89 -10.22
N THR A 169 -18.38 -13.23 -10.65
CA THR A 169 -17.18 -12.94 -9.86
C THR A 169 -16.75 -11.49 -10.08
N VAL A 170 -16.49 -10.79 -8.99
CA VAL A 170 -15.81 -9.49 -9.00
C VAL A 170 -14.69 -9.53 -7.97
N ILE A 171 -13.56 -8.91 -8.30
CA ILE A 171 -12.43 -8.77 -7.35
C ILE A 171 -12.27 -7.29 -7.08
N ALA A 172 -12.84 -6.82 -5.97
CA ALA A 172 -12.81 -5.42 -5.58
C ALA A 172 -11.40 -4.81 -5.57
N ARG A 173 -10.46 -5.56 -5.00
CA ARG A 173 -9.07 -5.18 -4.78
C ARG A 173 -8.24 -6.41 -4.42
N ALA A 174 -7.01 -6.47 -4.89
CA ALA A 174 -6.02 -7.44 -4.47
C ALA A 174 -4.79 -6.73 -3.86
N GLN A 175 -4.12 -7.44 -2.96
CA GLN A 175 -2.80 -7.08 -2.43
C GLN A 175 -1.92 -8.33 -2.47
N LYS A 176 -0.64 -8.13 -2.73
CA LYS A 176 0.36 -9.19 -2.78
C LYS A 176 1.19 -9.14 -1.50
N TYR A 177 1.37 -10.31 -0.91
CA TYR A 177 2.15 -10.51 0.30
C TYR A 177 3.23 -11.56 0.02
N ALA A 178 4.35 -11.44 0.71
CA ALA A 178 5.34 -12.51 0.73
C ALA A 178 4.73 -13.76 1.40
N LEU A 179 5.26 -14.94 1.09
CA LEU A 179 4.71 -16.21 1.62
C LEU A 179 4.78 -16.27 3.16
N ASP A 180 5.78 -15.61 3.73
CA ASP A 180 6.07 -15.48 5.17
C ASP A 180 5.43 -14.24 5.82
N TYR A 181 4.59 -13.50 5.08
CA TYR A 181 4.02 -12.26 5.59
C TYR A 181 3.20 -12.46 6.88
N PHE A 182 2.47 -13.58 6.96
CA PHE A 182 1.67 -13.91 8.15
C PHE A 182 2.47 -14.63 9.23
N ASP A 183 3.69 -15.08 8.95
CA ASP A 183 4.56 -15.76 9.92
C ASP A 183 5.00 -14.80 11.04
N ASN A 184 4.96 -13.48 10.78
CA ASN A 184 5.29 -12.42 11.74
C ASN A 184 4.05 -11.78 12.41
N ILE A 185 2.83 -12.23 12.10
CA ILE A 185 1.57 -11.63 12.60
C ILE A 185 0.99 -12.43 13.77
N ASP A 186 1.36 -13.71 13.89
CA ASP A 186 1.24 -14.40 15.15
C ASP A 186 2.44 -13.98 16.00
N ASN A 187 2.20 -13.48 17.22
CA ASN A 187 3.21 -13.16 18.25
C ASN A 187 3.97 -14.41 18.75
N ASN A 188 4.32 -15.31 17.83
CA ASN A 188 4.98 -16.59 17.97
C ASN A 188 6.00 -16.68 16.84
N LEU A 189 6.90 -15.70 16.76
CA LEU A 189 8.07 -15.82 15.91
C LEU A 189 8.81 -17.07 16.34
N LEU A 190 8.74 -18.14 15.54
CA LEU A 190 9.31 -19.43 15.91
C LEU A 190 10.80 -19.25 16.20
N GLY A 191 11.22 -19.60 17.41
CA GLY A 191 12.56 -19.34 17.93
C GLY A 191 12.71 -18.07 18.77
N ASP A 192 11.71 -17.21 18.91
CA ASP A 192 11.70 -16.07 19.86
C ASP A 192 11.29 -16.59 21.25
N ILE A 193 12.27 -17.16 21.94
CA ILE A 193 12.07 -17.79 23.24
C ILE A 193 11.84 -16.73 24.33
N ASN A 194 12.29 -15.50 24.11
CA ASN A 194 12.23 -14.45 25.13
C ASN A 194 11.03 -13.49 24.96
N GLY A 195 10.35 -13.53 23.81
CA GLY A 195 9.13 -12.80 23.51
C GLY A 195 9.35 -11.31 23.27
N ASP A 196 10.51 -10.92 22.74
CA ASP A 196 10.84 -9.52 22.41
C ASP A 196 10.65 -9.17 20.93
N ASP A 197 10.10 -10.10 20.14
CA ASP A 197 9.85 -10.02 18.71
C ASP A 197 11.14 -9.88 17.86
N ILE A 198 12.31 -10.22 18.40
CA ILE A 198 13.61 -10.11 17.71
C ILE A 198 14.43 -11.40 17.84
N LEU A 199 14.55 -12.19 16.77
CA LEU A 199 15.48 -13.33 16.75
C LEU A 199 16.94 -12.87 16.85
N ASN A 200 17.59 -13.18 17.97
CA ASN A 200 18.98 -12.84 18.20
C ASN A 200 19.69 -13.88 19.09
N ILE A 201 20.89 -13.54 19.55
CA ILE A 201 21.71 -14.45 20.37
C ILE A 201 21.06 -14.78 21.73
N LEU A 202 20.19 -13.90 22.25
CA LEU A 202 19.49 -14.10 23.51
C LEU A 202 18.50 -15.27 23.41
N ASP A 203 17.87 -15.47 22.26
CA ASP A 203 16.94 -16.60 22.05
C ASP A 203 17.67 -17.92 21.95
N ILE A 204 18.83 -17.93 21.30
CA ILE A 204 19.72 -19.11 21.27
C ILE A 204 20.14 -19.48 22.69
N VAL A 205 20.50 -18.50 23.52
CA VAL A 205 20.86 -18.73 24.92
C VAL A 205 19.68 -19.27 25.72
N ALA A 206 18.49 -18.72 25.52
CA ALA A 206 17.26 -19.19 26.17
C ALA A 206 16.92 -20.64 25.75
N LEU A 207 17.00 -20.96 24.45
CA LEU A 207 16.81 -22.31 23.93
C LEU A 207 17.80 -23.31 24.53
N VAL A 208 19.08 -22.94 24.62
CA VAL A 208 20.11 -23.77 25.28
C VAL A 208 19.75 -24.05 26.75
N ASN A 209 19.21 -23.05 27.46
CA ASN A 209 18.79 -23.25 28.85
C ASN A 209 17.61 -24.22 28.97
N LEU A 210 16.62 -24.16 28.07
CA LEU A 210 15.50 -25.11 28.02
C LEU A 210 16.00 -26.54 27.78
N VAL A 211 16.90 -26.74 26.80
CA VAL A 211 17.52 -28.04 26.52
C VAL A 211 18.28 -28.58 27.74
N LEU A 212 19.05 -27.74 28.44
CA LEU A 212 19.80 -28.13 29.63
C LEU A 212 18.89 -28.42 30.83
N ALA A 213 17.75 -27.74 30.94
CA ALA A 213 16.75 -27.95 31.99
C ALA A 213 15.82 -29.14 31.70
N ALA A 214 15.86 -29.70 30.49
CA ALA A 214 14.87 -30.66 29.98
C ALA A 214 13.43 -30.12 30.07
N GLU A 215 13.27 -28.81 29.86
CA GLU A 215 11.99 -28.13 29.75
C GLU A 215 11.62 -28.00 28.28
N TYR A 216 10.32 -28.11 27.98
CA TYR A 216 9.80 -28.02 26.63
C TYR A 216 9.07 -26.70 26.45
N ASP A 217 9.45 -25.99 25.39
CA ASP A 217 8.74 -24.83 24.88
C ASP A 217 8.52 -25.06 23.37
N PRO A 218 7.28 -25.04 22.88
CA PRO A 218 7.01 -25.19 21.44
C PRO A 218 7.67 -24.10 20.59
N MET A 219 8.00 -22.93 21.14
CA MET A 219 8.75 -21.90 20.41
C MET A 219 10.20 -22.31 20.14
N GLY A 220 10.73 -23.26 20.91
CA GLY A 220 12.08 -23.78 20.73
C GLY A 220 12.19 -24.96 19.78
N ASP A 221 11.08 -25.59 19.39
CA ASP A 221 11.07 -26.77 18.53
C ASP A 221 11.13 -26.33 17.06
N MET A 222 12.35 -26.18 16.55
CA MET A 222 12.59 -25.56 15.25
C MET A 222 12.37 -26.54 14.09
N ASN A 223 12.25 -27.84 14.37
CA ASN A 223 12.03 -28.88 13.37
C ASN A 223 10.72 -29.65 13.55
N ASP A 224 9.89 -29.29 14.54
CA ASP A 224 8.57 -29.83 14.86
C ASP A 224 8.63 -31.35 15.13
N ASP A 225 9.68 -31.81 15.83
CA ASP A 225 9.89 -33.22 16.19
C ASP A 225 9.46 -33.57 17.63
N GLU A 226 8.84 -32.62 18.32
CA GLU A 226 8.41 -32.67 19.72
C GLU A 226 9.59 -32.83 20.70
N THR A 227 10.84 -32.57 20.28
CA THR A 227 12.03 -32.66 21.14
C THR A 227 12.97 -31.47 21.00
N LEU A 228 13.27 -30.79 22.11
CA LEU A 228 14.30 -29.75 22.11
C LEU A 228 15.70 -30.37 22.22
N ASN A 229 16.51 -30.19 21.19
CA ASN A 229 17.87 -30.71 21.11
C ASN A 229 18.84 -29.79 20.31
N VAL A 230 20.02 -30.31 20.00
CA VAL A 230 21.07 -29.54 19.30
C VAL A 230 20.68 -29.15 17.88
N LEU A 231 19.78 -29.91 17.23
CA LEU A 231 19.30 -29.61 15.89
C LEU A 231 18.47 -28.31 15.90
N ASP A 232 17.69 -28.07 16.93
CA ASP A 232 16.92 -26.82 17.10
C ASP A 232 17.83 -25.63 17.27
N ILE A 233 18.82 -25.75 18.16
CA ILE A 233 19.83 -24.72 18.40
C ILE A 233 20.57 -24.35 17.11
N VAL A 234 20.98 -25.35 16.32
CA VAL A 234 21.67 -25.12 15.04
C VAL A 234 20.74 -24.45 14.03
N THR A 235 19.47 -24.82 14.00
CA THR A 235 18.47 -24.24 13.10
C THR A 235 18.23 -22.77 13.44
N LEU A 236 17.99 -22.46 14.71
CA LEU A 236 17.82 -21.09 15.20
C LEU A 236 19.09 -20.25 14.95
N ALA A 237 20.28 -20.79 15.21
CA ALA A 237 21.53 -20.09 14.94
C ALA A 237 21.71 -19.75 13.45
N ASN A 238 21.29 -20.63 12.54
CA ASN A 238 21.36 -20.35 11.11
C ASN A 238 20.38 -19.26 10.67
N LEU A 239 19.22 -19.12 11.33
CA LEU A 239 18.26 -18.04 11.07
C LEU A 239 18.83 -16.69 11.52
N VAL A 240 19.35 -16.62 12.75
CA VAL A 240 19.99 -15.41 13.32
C VAL A 240 21.22 -14.96 12.52
N LEU A 241 21.93 -15.87 11.85
CA LEU A 241 23.09 -15.53 11.02
C LEU A 241 22.73 -15.08 9.60
N ARG A 242 21.47 -15.22 9.17
CA ARG A 242 20.98 -14.83 7.84
C ARG A 242 20.19 -13.52 7.84
N SER A 243 19.77 -13.05 9.01
CA SER A 243 19.15 -11.75 9.24
C SER A 243 20.14 -10.60 9.14
#